data_AF-A0A820Q829-F1
#
_entry.id   AF-A0A820Q829-F1
#
_cell.length_a   1.000
_cell.length_b   1.000
_cell.length_c   1.000
_cell.angle_alpha   90.00
_cell.angle_beta   90.00
_cell.angle_gamma   90.00
#
_symmetry.space_group_name_H-M   'P 1'
#
loop_
_entity.id
_entity.type
_entity.pdbx_description
1 polymer ?
#
loop_
_entity_poly.entity_id
_entity_poly.type
_entity_poly.pdbx_seq_one_letter_code
_entity_poly.pdbx_strand_id
1 'polypeptide(L)'
;MASLPFIGHVHALRDLKTMKLIRRKLKKSQLLLRETNKGGNLYVAHINEFEEKAVEYRMKIGAYEELSSSLIEDILSKVTRLLNDLHVKTNQFSFQQYKKMIPSRLTVELAFMYYNPKTDKVMSLTIFYSFLLKFNNWLLSSSSN
;
A
#
# COMPACT_ATOMS: atom_id res chain seq x y z
N MET A 1 -5.44 -30.89 -13.47
CA MET A 1 -5.06 -30.77 -12.04
C MET A 1 -4.82 -32.18 -11.52
N ALA A 2 -3.57 -32.54 -11.19
CA ALA A 2 -3.26 -33.88 -10.70
C ALA A 2 -3.84 -34.07 -9.28
N SER A 3 -4.66 -35.09 -9.09
CA SER A 3 -5.22 -35.44 -7.78
C SER A 3 -4.11 -35.99 -6.88
N LEU A 4 -3.96 -35.43 -5.69
CA LEU A 4 -3.02 -35.94 -4.68
C LEU A 4 -3.38 -37.40 -4.33
N PRO A 5 -2.40 -38.31 -4.27
CA PRO A 5 -2.63 -39.68 -3.83
C PRO A 5 -3.24 -39.70 -2.41
N PHE A 6 -4.09 -40.68 -2.13
CA PHE A 6 -4.88 -40.78 -0.88
C PHE A 6 -4.04 -40.57 0.40
N ILE A 7 -2.82 -41.10 0.44
CA ILE A 7 -1.87 -40.93 1.53
C ILE A 7 -1.48 -39.45 1.72
N GLY A 8 -1.23 -38.73 0.61
CA GLY A 8 -0.96 -37.29 0.64
C GLY A 8 -2.11 -36.45 1.18
N HIS A 9 -3.36 -36.88 0.92
CA HIS A 9 -4.54 -36.22 1.49
C HIS A 9 -4.62 -36.39 3.01
N VAL A 10 -4.32 -37.59 3.52
CA VAL A 10 -4.30 -37.87 4.97
C VAL A 10 -3.20 -37.06 5.66
N HIS A 11 -2.00 -36.95 5.07
CA HIS A 11 -0.92 -36.12 5.59
C HIS A 11 -1.30 -34.64 5.62
N ALA A 12 -1.84 -34.11 4.51
CA ALA A 12 -2.28 -32.72 4.45
C ALA A 12 -3.34 -32.38 5.51
N LEU A 13 -4.28 -33.29 5.76
CA LEU A 13 -5.30 -33.09 6.82
C LEU A 13 -4.69 -33.08 8.23
N ARG A 14 -3.68 -33.92 8.50
CA ARG A 14 -2.96 -33.91 9.78
C ARG A 14 -2.17 -32.60 9.93
N ASP A 15 -1.46 -32.19 8.90
CA ASP A 15 -0.67 -30.96 8.90
C ASP A 15 -1.56 -29.74 9.11
N LEU A 16 -2.73 -29.67 8.46
CA LEU A 16 -3.72 -28.62 8.68
C LEU A 16 -4.22 -28.58 10.13
N LYS A 17 -4.47 -29.72 10.76
CA LYS A 17 -4.86 -29.78 12.18
C LYS A 17 -3.73 -29.28 13.07
N THR A 18 -2.50 -29.71 12.82
CA THR A 18 -1.31 -29.26 13.54
C THR A 18 -1.10 -27.75 13.40
N MET A 19 -1.20 -27.21 12.18
CA MET A 19 -1.09 -25.78 11.92
C MET A 19 -2.17 -24.96 12.64
N LYS A 20 -3.42 -25.46 12.71
CA LYS A 20 -4.50 -24.81 13.46
C LYS A 20 -4.19 -24.75 14.96
N LEU A 21 -3.64 -25.81 15.53
CA LEU A 21 -3.24 -25.85 16.95
C LEU A 21 -2.08 -24.89 17.23
N ILE A 22 -1.05 -24.88 16.38
CA ILE A 22 0.08 -23.96 16.47
C ILE A 22 -0.41 -22.50 16.41
N ARG A 23 -1.24 -22.16 15.42
CA ARG A 23 -1.82 -20.80 15.30
C ARG A 23 -2.61 -20.37 16.54
N ARG A 24 -3.41 -21.28 17.12
CA ARG A 24 -4.17 -20.99 18.35
C ARG A 24 -3.24 -20.73 19.54
N LYS A 25 -2.19 -21.54 19.72
CA LYS A 25 -1.20 -21.37 20.79
C LYS A 25 -0.43 -20.05 20.65
N LEU A 26 0.02 -19.75 19.43
CA LEU A 26 0.71 -18.49 19.12
C LEU A 26 -0.17 -17.29 19.44
N LYS A 27 -1.43 -17.29 18.98
CA LYS A 27 -2.38 -16.20 19.24
C LYS A 27 -2.66 -16.01 20.75
N LYS A 28 -2.86 -17.10 21.50
CA LYS A 28 -3.11 -17.03 22.95
C LYS A 28 -1.90 -16.45 23.71
N SER A 29 -0.70 -16.73 23.23
CA SER A 29 0.55 -16.33 23.87
C SER A 29 1.11 -15.01 23.31
N GLN A 30 0.37 -14.33 22.43
CA GLN A 30 0.81 -13.10 21.74
C GLN A 30 2.17 -13.25 21.04
N LEU A 31 2.45 -14.44 20.52
CA LEU A 31 3.65 -14.75 19.76
C LEU A 31 3.35 -14.70 18.26
N LEU A 32 4.35 -14.25 17.50
CA LEU A 32 4.31 -14.19 16.05
C LEU A 32 5.45 -15.03 15.47
N LEU A 33 5.07 -15.93 14.56
CA LEU A 33 5.98 -16.77 13.79
C LEU A 33 6.17 -16.12 12.42
N ARG A 34 7.40 -15.74 12.08
CA ARG A 34 7.75 -15.11 10.81
C ARG A 34 8.97 -15.78 10.19
N GLU A 35 8.94 -15.96 8.88
CA GLU A 35 10.12 -16.36 8.13
C GLU A 35 11.09 -15.18 8.00
N THR A 36 12.35 -15.43 8.29
CA THR A 36 13.41 -14.44 8.17
C THR A 36 13.84 -14.30 6.71
N ASN A 37 14.06 -13.06 6.28
CA ASN A 37 14.47 -12.76 4.90
C ASN A 37 15.86 -13.33 4.53
N LYS A 38 16.63 -13.83 5.52
CA LYS A 38 17.97 -14.39 5.32
C LYS A 38 18.00 -15.84 5.81
N GLY A 39 17.93 -16.77 4.86
CA GLY A 39 18.17 -18.20 5.11
C GLY A 39 16.94 -19.05 5.46
N GLY A 40 15.72 -18.53 5.32
CA GLY A 40 14.48 -19.33 5.51
C GLY A 40 14.24 -19.80 6.94
N ASN A 41 15.01 -19.28 7.91
CA ASN A 41 14.83 -19.61 9.31
C ASN A 41 13.54 -18.99 9.84
N LEU A 42 12.83 -19.73 10.68
CA LEU A 42 11.64 -19.25 11.36
C LEU A 42 12.03 -18.54 12.66
N TYR A 43 11.56 -17.31 12.81
CA TYR A 43 11.72 -16.51 14.02
C TYR A 43 10.39 -16.47 14.78
N VAL A 44 10.44 -16.76 16.08
CA VAL A 44 9.30 -16.69 17.00
C VAL A 44 9.62 -15.65 18.06
N ALA A 45 8.78 -14.64 18.18
CA ALA A 45 8.92 -13.61 19.20
C ALA A 45 7.56 -13.05 19.62
N HIS A 46 7.56 -12.33 20.74
CA HIS A 46 6.38 -11.60 21.18
C HIS A 46 6.04 -10.49 20.18
N ILE A 47 4.74 -10.19 20.01
CA ILE A 47 4.27 -9.13 19.10
C ILE A 47 4.95 -7.79 19.44
N ASN A 48 5.04 -7.47 20.74
CA ASN A 48 5.67 -6.24 21.23
C ASN A 48 7.15 -6.11 20.79
N GLU A 49 7.92 -7.21 20.78
CA GLU A 49 9.32 -7.16 20.32
C GLU A 49 9.44 -6.76 18.84
N PHE A 50 8.45 -7.15 18.01
CA PHE A 50 8.43 -6.74 16.62
C PHE A 50 8.07 -5.26 16.47
N GLU A 51 7.14 -4.76 17.29
CA GLU A 51 6.78 -3.34 17.30
C GLU A 51 7.95 -2.48 17.77
N GLU A 52 8.62 -2.88 18.85
CA GLU A 52 9.82 -2.22 19.37
C GLU A 52 10.93 -2.19 18.33
N LYS A 53 11.27 -3.33 17.71
CA LYS A 53 12.28 -3.37 16.64
C LYS A 53 11.87 -2.54 15.42
N ALA A 54 10.58 -2.48 15.10
CA ALA A 54 10.09 -1.63 14.02
C ALA A 54 10.28 -0.15 14.36
N VAL A 55 9.97 0.26 15.59
CA VAL A 55 10.19 1.64 16.08
C VAL A 55 11.67 1.98 16.12
N GLU A 56 12.51 1.11 16.68
CA GLU A 56 13.97 1.28 16.73
C GLU A 56 14.55 1.41 15.32
N TYR A 57 14.10 0.56 14.40
CA TYR A 57 14.49 0.67 13.00
C TYR A 57 14.05 2.02 12.41
N ARG A 58 12.79 2.44 12.59
CA ARG A 58 12.30 3.76 12.12
C ARG A 58 13.18 4.91 12.60
N MET A 59 13.50 4.93 13.89
CA MET A 59 14.36 5.95 14.51
C MET A 59 15.77 5.93 13.91
N LYS A 60 16.36 4.74 13.75
CA LYS A 60 17.74 4.55 13.27
C LYS A 60 17.98 5.06 11.86
N ILE A 61 17.02 4.86 10.95
CA ILE A 61 17.17 5.27 9.54
C ILE A 61 16.64 6.68 9.26
N GLY A 62 15.99 7.34 10.22
CA GLY A 62 15.36 8.66 10.00
C GLY A 62 14.37 8.65 8.82
N ALA A 63 13.84 7.48 8.45
CA ALA A 63 13.19 7.25 7.17
C ALA A 63 11.71 7.66 7.13
N TYR A 64 11.19 8.15 8.26
CA TYR A 64 9.80 8.56 8.40
C TYR A 64 9.79 9.91 9.09
N GLU A 65 9.48 10.96 8.34
CA GLU A 65 9.16 12.26 8.88
C GLU A 65 7.64 12.29 9.10
N GLU A 66 7.22 12.49 10.34
CA GLU A 66 5.81 12.65 10.65
C GLU A 66 5.37 14.02 10.13
N LEU A 67 4.52 14.01 9.10
CA LEU A 67 3.97 15.24 8.54
C LEU A 67 3.04 15.89 9.57
N SER A 68 3.25 17.17 9.86
CA SER A 68 2.42 17.96 10.77
C SER A 68 0.97 18.11 10.33
N SER A 69 0.66 17.80 9.06
CA SER A 69 -0.68 17.82 8.49
C SER A 69 -0.82 16.79 7.37
N SER A 70 -2.00 16.16 7.28
CA SER A 70 -2.33 15.25 6.19
C SER A 70 -2.57 16.02 4.88
N LEU A 71 -1.55 16.09 4.01
CA LEU A 71 -1.70 16.59 2.65
C LEU A 71 -2.66 15.75 1.80
N ILE A 72 -2.95 14.52 2.26
CA ILE A 72 -3.79 13.55 1.55
C ILE A 72 -5.22 14.05 1.47
N GLU A 73 -5.77 14.64 2.54
CA GLU A 73 -7.17 15.06 2.55
C GLU A 73 -7.44 16.16 1.52
N ASP A 74 -6.55 17.15 1.43
CA ASP A 74 -6.65 18.22 0.47
C ASP A 74 -6.51 17.74 -0.98
N ILE A 75 -5.55 16.84 -1.24
CA ILE A 75 -5.35 16.27 -2.56
C ILE A 75 -6.53 15.39 -2.96
N LEU A 76 -7.01 14.53 -2.06
CA LEU A 76 -8.16 13.66 -2.27
C LEU A 76 -9.41 14.47 -2.58
N SER A 77 -9.64 15.56 -1.84
CA SER A 77 -10.76 16.49 -2.05
C SER A 77 -10.70 17.14 -3.43
N LYS A 78 -9.53 17.67 -3.83
CA LYS A 78 -9.33 18.30 -5.14
C LYS A 78 -9.55 17.30 -6.30
N VAL A 79 -8.99 16.10 -6.20
CA VAL A 79 -9.14 15.05 -7.23
C VAL A 79 -10.59 14.59 -7.33
N THR A 80 -11.25 14.36 -6.19
CA THR A 80 -12.66 13.97 -6.14
C THR A 80 -13.54 15.04 -6.79
N ARG A 81 -13.30 16.32 -6.48
CA ARG A 81 -14.02 17.45 -7.09
C ARG A 81 -13.83 17.50 -8.60
N LEU A 82 -12.59 17.36 -9.08
CA LEU A 82 -12.28 17.32 -10.51
C LEU A 82 -13.01 16.19 -11.23
N LEU A 83 -12.98 14.97 -10.67
CA LEU A 83 -13.65 13.81 -11.28
C LEU A 83 -15.17 13.97 -11.29
N ASN A 84 -15.74 14.55 -10.23
CA ASN A 84 -17.17 14.87 -10.17
C ASN A 84 -17.55 15.90 -11.22
N ASP A 85 -16.79 16.98 -11.35
CA ASP A 85 -17.05 18.02 -12.35
C ASP A 85 -16.97 17.44 -13.77
N LEU A 86 -15.96 16.62 -14.05
CA LEU A 86 -15.77 16.04 -15.37
C LEU A 86 -16.86 15.01 -15.73
N HIS A 87 -17.36 14.25 -14.75
CA HIS A 87 -18.45 13.31 -14.93
C HIS A 87 -19.81 14.01 -15.07
N VAL A 88 -20.14 14.92 -14.15
CA VAL A 88 -21.49 15.49 -14.02
C VAL A 88 -21.69 16.69 -14.95
N LYS A 89 -20.70 17.59 -15.06
CA LYS A 89 -20.86 18.84 -15.81
C LYS A 89 -20.50 18.69 -17.27
N THR A 90 -19.44 17.94 -17.58
CA THR A 90 -18.93 17.80 -18.95
C THR A 90 -19.21 16.46 -19.60
N ASN A 91 -19.71 15.47 -18.84
CA ASN A 91 -20.01 14.12 -19.30
C ASN A 91 -18.87 13.46 -20.12
N GLN A 92 -17.61 13.77 -19.76
CA GLN A 92 -16.44 13.34 -20.53
C GLN A 92 -16.12 11.85 -20.39
N PHE A 93 -16.70 11.19 -19.40
CA PHE A 93 -16.53 9.76 -19.19
C PHE A 93 -17.75 9.12 -18.56
N SER A 94 -17.93 7.84 -18.89
CA SER A 94 -19.04 7.02 -18.42
C SER A 94 -19.00 6.81 -16.91
N PHE A 95 -20.16 6.50 -16.33
CA PHE A 95 -20.27 6.16 -14.91
C PHE A 95 -19.37 4.98 -14.49
N GLN A 96 -19.16 4.01 -15.39
CA GLN A 96 -18.26 2.87 -15.14
C GLN A 96 -16.79 3.29 -15.04
N GLN A 97 -16.35 4.25 -15.88
CA GLN A 97 -15.01 4.81 -15.81
C GLN A 97 -14.84 5.65 -14.55
N TYR A 98 -15.82 6.50 -14.22
CA TYR A 98 -15.85 7.29 -12.99
C TYR A 98 -15.69 6.41 -11.74
N LYS A 99 -16.46 5.32 -11.62
CA LYS A 99 -16.35 4.37 -10.49
C LYS A 99 -14.97 3.73 -10.33
N LYS A 100 -14.22 3.55 -11.43
CA LYS A 100 -12.86 2.98 -11.40
C LYS A 100 -11.81 4.03 -11.03
N MET A 101 -12.06 5.30 -11.32
CA MET A 101 -11.11 6.40 -11.14
C MET A 101 -11.28 7.11 -9.79
N ILE A 102 -12.47 7.05 -9.17
CA ILE A 102 -12.73 7.72 -7.90
C ILE A 102 -11.82 7.14 -6.80
N PRO A 103 -10.96 7.95 -6.17
CA PRO A 103 -10.02 7.45 -5.18
C PRO A 103 -10.77 7.11 -3.88
N SER A 104 -10.43 5.96 -3.27
CA SER A 104 -10.91 5.63 -1.92
C SER A 104 -9.88 6.08 -0.88
N ARG A 105 -10.34 6.67 0.23
CA ARG A 105 -9.48 7.16 1.31
C ARG A 105 -8.53 6.07 1.83
N LEU A 106 -9.07 4.89 2.10
CA LEU A 106 -8.32 3.74 2.62
C LEU A 106 -7.21 3.31 1.65
N THR A 107 -7.46 3.28 0.34
CA THR A 107 -6.44 2.91 -0.64
C THR A 107 -5.37 3.98 -0.83
N VAL A 108 -5.74 5.27 -0.74
CA VAL A 108 -4.80 6.37 -0.92
C VAL A 108 -3.88 6.52 0.29
N GLU A 109 -4.39 6.39 1.51
CA GLU A 109 -3.58 6.39 2.74
C GLU A 109 -2.56 5.26 2.74
N LEU A 110 -2.96 4.05 2.33
CA LEU A 110 -2.04 2.94 2.15
C LEU A 110 -0.97 3.26 1.10
N ALA A 111 -1.36 3.72 -0.09
CA ALA A 111 -0.39 4.07 -1.12
C ALA A 111 0.63 5.09 -0.60
N PHE A 112 0.19 6.11 0.14
CA PHE A 112 1.06 7.15 0.69
C PHE A 112 2.00 6.63 1.79
N MET A 113 1.54 5.72 2.66
CA MET A 113 2.38 5.11 3.70
C MET A 113 3.45 4.15 3.14
N TYR A 114 3.15 3.47 2.03
CA TYR A 114 4.07 2.51 1.40
C TYR A 114 4.93 3.12 0.28
N TYR A 115 4.63 4.33 -0.16
CA TYR A 115 5.48 5.08 -1.10
C TYR A 115 6.60 5.79 -0.33
N ASN A 116 7.61 5.01 0.08
CA ASN A 116 8.93 5.56 0.36
C ASN A 116 9.75 5.39 -0.93
N PRO A 117 9.71 6.36 -1.87
CA PRO A 117 10.44 6.21 -3.11
C PRO A 117 11.92 6.08 -2.74
N LYS A 118 12.54 4.96 -3.14
CA LYS A 118 14.00 4.89 -3.17
C LYS A 118 14.50 6.13 -3.91
N THR A 119 15.54 6.78 -3.40
CA THR A 119 15.98 8.14 -3.77
C THR A 119 16.17 8.33 -5.28
N ASP A 120 16.50 7.25 -5.99
CA ASP A 120 16.61 7.10 -7.45
C ASP A 120 15.27 7.24 -8.20
N LYS A 121 14.14 6.92 -7.59
CA LYS A 121 12.79 7.09 -8.16
C LYS A 121 12.21 8.49 -7.93
N VAL A 122 12.69 9.22 -6.92
CA VAL A 122 12.24 10.60 -6.63
C VAL A 122 12.52 11.52 -7.82
N MET A 123 13.69 11.39 -8.47
CA MET A 123 14.01 12.19 -9.67
C MET A 123 13.00 12.04 -10.80
N SER A 124 12.46 10.83 -11.02
CA SER A 124 11.46 10.60 -12.07
C SER A 124 10.13 11.30 -11.79
N LEU A 125 9.72 11.39 -10.52
CA LEU A 125 8.51 12.10 -10.10
C LEU A 125 8.68 13.61 -10.21
N THR A 126 9.83 14.16 -9.84
CA THR A 126 10.12 15.60 -10.03
C THR A 126 10.14 15.98 -11.51
N ILE A 127 10.67 15.12 -12.37
CA ILE A 127 10.63 15.28 -13.84
C ILE A 127 9.18 15.22 -14.34
N PHE A 128 8.36 14.31 -13.82
CA PHE A 128 6.95 14.20 -14.20
C PHE A 128 6.12 15.41 -13.74
N TYR A 129 6.30 15.90 -12.52
CA TYR A 129 5.64 17.11 -12.02
C TYR A 129 6.05 18.36 -12.79
N SER A 130 7.35 18.50 -13.12
CA SER A 130 7.83 19.62 -13.94
C SER A 130 7.33 19.54 -15.39
N PHE A 131 7.17 18.34 -15.93
CA PHE A 131 6.51 18.13 -17.22
C PHE A 131 5.02 18.52 -17.17
N LEU A 132 4.28 18.07 -16.16
CA LEU A 132 2.86 18.41 -15.98
C LEU A 132 2.66 19.92 -15.79
N LEU A 133 3.52 20.60 -15.04
CA LEU A 133 3.48 22.06 -14.87
C LEU A 133 3.75 22.78 -16.19
N LYS A 134 4.75 22.35 -16.97
CA LYS A 134 5.03 22.91 -18.30
C LYS A 134 3.89 22.67 -19.29
N PHE A 135 3.29 21.48 -19.26
CA PHE A 135 2.17 21.12 -20.11
C PHE A 135 0.91 21.93 -19.77
N ASN A 136 0.63 22.13 -18.49
CA ASN A 136 -0.51 22.92 -18.03
C ASN A 136 -0.34 24.41 -18.39
N ASN A 137 0.86 24.96 -18.24
CA ASN A 137 1.17 26.32 -18.68
C ASN A 137 1.08 26.48 -20.21
N TRP A 138 1.49 25.46 -20.97
CA TRP A 138 1.34 25.45 -22.42
C TRP A 138 -0.14 25.46 -22.84
N LEU A 139 -0.97 24.60 -22.25
CA LEU A 139 -2.42 24.58 -22.51
C LEU A 139 -3.08 25.94 -22.23
N LEU A 140 -2.72 26.58 -21.11
CA LEU A 140 -3.23 27.91 -20.76
C LEU A 140 -2.78 29.00 -21.75
N SER A 141 -1.54 28.92 -22.25
CA SER A 141 -1.01 29.84 -23.26
C SER A 141 -1.61 29.63 -24.67
N SER A 142 -2.07 28.42 -24.97
CA SER A 142 -2.71 28.08 -26.25
C SER A 142 -4.21 28.40 -26.29
N SER A 143 -4.84 28.66 -25.13
CA SER A 143 -6.24 29.09 -25.04
C SER A 143 -6.45 30.61 -25.08
N SER A 144 -5.35 31.39 -25.10
CA SER A 144 -5.35 32.86 -25.10
C SER A 144 -4.99 33.50 -26.45
N ASN A 145 -4.98 32.71 -27.52
CA ASN A 145 -4.91 33.15 -28.93
C ASN A 145 -6.13 32.63 -29.68
#